data_AF-A0A3B8JRN6-F1
#
_entry.id   AF-A0A3B8JRN6-F1
#
_cell.length_a   1.000
_cell.length_b   1.000
_cell.length_c   1.000
_cell.angle_alpha   90.00
_cell.angle_beta   90.00
_cell.angle_gamma   90.00
#
_symmetry.space_group_name_H-M   'P 1'
#
loop_
_entity.id
_entity.type
_entity.pdbx_description
1 polymer ?
#
loop_
_entity_poly.entity_id
_entity_poly.type
_entity_poly.pdbx_seq_one_letter_code
_entity_poly.pdbx_strand_id
1 'polypeptide(L)' 'RVIQKRVSRRKKGSSRRQKAVKQLGKQHQKVTDKRKDFHFKTANWLLSKYDVIAHEDLNVKGLARTRLAKSVL' A
#
# COMPACT_ATOMS: atom_id res chain seq x y z
N ARG A 1 11.96 -0.95 -4.64
CA ARG A 1 12.77 -0.80 -5.89
C ARG A 1 13.90 -1.83 -6.03
N VAL A 2 14.82 -1.98 -5.05
CA VAL A 2 15.96 -2.93 -5.17
C VAL A 2 15.53 -4.40 -5.31
N ILE A 3 14.54 -4.85 -4.53
CA ILE A 3 14.07 -6.25 -4.56
C ILE A 3 13.39 -6.58 -5.91
N GLN A 4 12.57 -5.68 -6.44
CA GLN A 4 11.96 -5.84 -7.77
C GLN A 4 13.02 -5.92 -8.88
N LYS A 5 14.04 -5.04 -8.86
CA LYS A 5 15.17 -5.10 -9.81
C LYS A 5 15.92 -6.44 -9.70
N ARG A 6 16.14 -6.94 -8.48
CA ARG A 6 16.80 -8.23 -8.22
C ARG A 6 16.00 -9.41 -8.78
N VAL A 7 14.67 -9.38 -8.67
CA VAL A 7 13.79 -10.38 -9.29
C VAL A 7 13.94 -10.29 -10.81
N SER A 8 13.74 -9.11 -11.40
CA SER A 8 13.78 -8.91 -12.87
C SER A 8 15.06 -9.43 -13.53
N ARG A 9 16.23 -9.14 -12.93
CA ARG A 9 17.54 -9.54 -13.48
C ARG A 9 17.88 -11.03 -13.36
N ARG A 10 17.15 -11.82 -12.56
CA ARG A 10 17.46 -13.25 -12.35
C ARG A 10 16.73 -14.13 -13.37
N LYS A 11 17.45 -15.10 -13.94
CA LYS A 11 16.92 -16.10 -14.89
C LYS A 11 15.62 -16.73 -14.36
N LYS A 12 14.59 -16.76 -15.20
CA LYS A 12 13.31 -17.43 -14.91
C LYS A 12 13.56 -18.90 -14.56
N GLY A 13 12.81 -19.44 -13.60
CA GLY A 13 12.98 -20.83 -13.12
C GLY A 13 14.16 -21.07 -12.18
N SER A 14 15.16 -20.19 -12.10
CA SER A 14 16.32 -20.42 -11.22
C SER A 14 15.95 -20.40 -9.73
N SER A 15 16.59 -21.26 -8.92
CA SER A 15 16.42 -21.28 -7.45
C SER A 15 16.69 -19.90 -6.82
N ARG A 16 17.69 -19.17 -7.32
CA ARG A 16 17.98 -17.79 -6.88
C ARG A 16 16.80 -16.86 -7.16
N ARG A 17 16.11 -16.97 -8.30
CA ARG A 17 14.93 -16.16 -8.59
C ARG A 17 13.80 -16.45 -7.61
N GLN A 18 13.50 -17.72 -7.34
CA GLN A 18 12.45 -18.13 -6.41
C GLN A 18 12.66 -17.50 -5.02
N LYS A 19 13.90 -17.53 -4.49
CA LYS A 19 14.26 -16.86 -3.23
C LYS A 19 13.99 -15.35 -3.25
N ALA A 20 14.30 -14.67 -4.36
CA ALA A 20 14.06 -13.23 -4.51
C ALA A 20 12.56 -12.90 -4.59
N VAL A 21 11.76 -13.74 -5.26
CA VAL A 21 10.29 -13.57 -5.32
C VAL A 21 9.66 -13.73 -3.94
N LYS A 22 10.09 -14.72 -3.14
CA LYS A 22 9.63 -14.88 -1.75
C LYS A 22 9.92 -13.65 -0.90
N GLN A 23 11.11 -13.07 -1.03
CA GLN A 23 11.46 -11.81 -0.35
C GLN A 23 10.59 -10.65 -0.81
N LEU A 24 10.29 -10.55 -2.10
CA LEU A 24 9.40 -9.54 -2.65
C LEU A 24 7.99 -9.67 -2.09
N GLY A 25 7.45 -10.89 -2.02
CA GLY A 25 6.14 -11.18 -1.44
C GLY A 25 6.03 -10.73 0.02
N LYS A 26 7.03 -11.08 0.85
CA LYS A 26 7.08 -10.62 2.25
C LYS A 26 7.08 -9.09 2.38
N GLN A 27 7.80 -8.40 1.49
CA GLN A 27 7.82 -6.94 1.53
C GLN A 27 6.46 -6.34 1.14
N HIS A 28 5.77 -6.90 0.15
CA HIS A 28 4.42 -6.48 -0.21
C HIS A 28 3.44 -6.74 0.93
N GLN A 29 3.50 -7.91 1.55
CA GLN A 29 2.68 -8.24 2.72
C GLN A 29 2.90 -7.22 3.85
N LYS A 30 4.15 -6.93 4.20
CA LYS A 30 4.47 -5.92 5.22
C LYS A 30 3.88 -4.53 4.91
N VAL A 31 3.88 -4.10 3.66
CA VAL A 31 3.28 -2.81 3.26
C VAL A 31 1.75 -2.87 3.39
N THR A 32 1.13 -3.96 2.94
CA THR A 32 -0.32 -4.17 3.07
C THR A 32 -0.76 -4.18 4.53
N ASP A 33 -0.05 -4.91 5.39
CA ASP A 33 -0.39 -5.03 6.81
C ASP A 33 -0.25 -3.67 7.52
N LYS A 34 0.80 -2.90 7.20
CA LYS A 34 0.95 -1.52 7.71
C LYS A 34 -0.19 -0.59 7.28
N ARG A 35 -0.64 -0.69 6.03
CA ARG A 35 -1.77 0.10 5.54
C ARG A 35 -3.06 -0.26 6.27
N LYS A 36 -3.33 -1.57 6.44
CA LYS A 36 -4.48 -2.06 7.20
C LYS A 36 -4.46 -1.57 8.65
N ASP A 37 -3.32 -1.74 9.33
CA ASP A 37 -3.13 -1.29 10.71
C ASP A 37 -3.39 0.21 10.86
N PHE A 38 -2.84 1.03 9.96
CA PHE A 38 -3.11 2.46 9.92
C PHE A 38 -4.61 2.75 9.80
N HIS A 39 -5.30 2.14 8.83
CA HIS A 39 -6.74 2.36 8.66
C HIS A 39 -7.56 2.02 9.91
N PHE A 40 -7.31 0.86 10.53
CA PHE A 40 -8.03 0.47 11.73
C PHE A 40 -7.74 1.36 12.93
N LYS A 41 -6.47 1.75 13.13
CA LYS A 41 -6.10 2.67 14.21
C LYS A 41 -6.73 4.05 14.03
N THR A 42 -6.72 4.59 12.81
CA THR A 42 -7.34 5.88 12.52
C THR A 42 -8.85 5.82 12.70
N ALA A 43 -9.51 4.79 12.18
CA ALA A 43 -10.95 4.61 12.36
C ALA A 43 -11.32 4.50 13.84
N ASN A 44 -10.60 3.67 14.59
CA ASN A 44 -10.85 3.50 16.02
C ASN A 44 -10.63 4.80 16.80
N TRP A 45 -9.58 5.55 16.46
CA TRP A 45 -9.30 6.86 17.08
C TRP A 45 -10.41 7.89 16.79
N LEU A 46 -10.91 7.94 15.54
CA LEU A 46 -12.01 8.83 15.17
C LEU A 46 -13.29 8.47 15.92
N LEU A 47 -13.68 7.20 15.90
CA LEU A 47 -14.91 6.72 16.53
C LEU A 47 -14.87 6.84 18.06
N SER A 48 -13.69 6.69 18.67
CA SER A 48 -13.55 6.84 20.12
C SER A 48 -13.62 8.30 20.57
N LYS A 49 -13.36 9.26 19.67
CA LYS A 49 -13.23 10.68 20.01
C LYS A 49 -14.46 11.50 19.62
N TYR A 50 -15.21 11.06 18.62
CA TYR A 50 -16.32 11.82 18.04
C TYR A 50 -17.57 10.94 17.94
N ASP A 51 -18.70 11.45 18.42
CA ASP A 51 -20.00 10.75 18.35
C ASP A 51 -20.62 10.79 16.95
N VAL A 52 -20.29 11.82 16.17
CA VAL A 52 -20.77 12.02 14.80
C VAL A 52 -19.59 12.20 13.86
N ILE A 53 -19.56 11.41 12.78
CA ILE A 53 -18.54 11.49 11.73
C ILE A 53 -19.24 11.74 10.39
N ALA A 54 -18.94 12.87 9.77
CA ALA A 54 -19.34 13.18 8.40
C ALA A 54 -18.12 13.02 7.46
N HIS A 55 -18.34 12.47 6.28
CA HIS A 55 -17.32 12.38 5.24
C HIS A 55 -17.86 12.90 3.92
N GLU A 56 -16.99 13.56 3.16
CA GLU A 56 -17.33 14.05 1.82
C GLU A 56 -17.22 12.91 0.81
N ASP A 57 -18.23 12.76 -0.05
CA ASP A 57 -18.18 11.83 -1.19
C ASP A 57 -17.37 12.44 -2.34
N LEU A 58 -16.04 12.35 -2.21
CA LEU A 58 -15.11 12.87 -3.21
C LEU A 58 -14.85 11.84 -4.32
N ASN A 59 -14.78 12.32 -5.57
CA ASN A 59 -14.27 11.52 -6.68
C ASN A 59 -12.73 11.43 -6.61
N VAL A 60 -12.23 10.65 -5.64
CA VAL A 60 -10.79 10.44 -5.39
C VAL A 60 -10.09 9.90 -6.65
N LYS A 61 -10.75 9.01 -7.40
CA LYS A 61 -10.21 8.46 -8.66
C LYS A 61 -10.00 9.54 -9.73
N GLY A 62 -10.91 10.51 -9.82
CA GLY A 62 -10.80 11.67 -10.69
C GLY A 62 -9.66 12.59 -10.24
N LEU A 63 -9.63 12.96 -8.96
CA LEU A 63 -8.60 13.83 -8.39
C LEU A 63 -7.19 13.24 -8.53
N ALA A 64 -7.05 11.93 -8.36
CA ALA A 64 -5.83 11.17 -8.57
C ALA A 64 -5.27 11.21 -10.01
N ARG A 65 -6.06 11.68 -11.00
CA ARG A 65 -5.62 11.86 -12.40
C ARG A 65 -5.31 13.31 -12.76
N THR A 66 -5.46 14.23 -11.81
CA THR A 66 -5.17 15.66 -11.99
C THR A 66 -3.80 16.04 -11.41
N ARG A 67 -3.46 17.34 -11.46
CA ARG A 67 -2.26 17.89 -10.82
C ARG A 67 -2.23 17.67 -9.29
N LEU A 68 -3.36 17.35 -8.67
CA LEU A 68 -3.49 17.08 -7.23
C LEU A 68 -3.13 15.65 -6.83
N ALA A 69 -2.83 14.76 -7.79
CA ALA A 69 -2.64 13.33 -7.54
C ALA A 69 -1.66 13.00 -6.40
N LYS A 70 -0.56 13.75 -6.29
CA LYS A 70 0.47 13.52 -5.27
C LYS A 70 0.00 13.83 -3.84
N SER A 71 -0.98 14.71 -3.69
CA SER A 71 -1.54 15.07 -2.38
C SER A 71 -2.67 14.12 -1.96
N VAL A 72 -3.21 13.35 -2.90
CA VAL A 72 -4.37 12.47 -2.71
C VAL A 72 -3.98 10.98 -2.62
N LEU A 73 -2.84 10.57 -3.20
CA LEU A 73 -2.34 9.19 -3.25
C LEU A 73 -1.06 8.96 -2.44
#